data_AF-A0A7X7GKQ6-F1
#
_entry.id   AF-A0A7X7GKQ6-F1
#
_cell.length_a   1.000
_cell.length_b   1.000
_cell.length_c   1.000
_cell.angle_alpha   90.00
_cell.angle_beta   90.00
_cell.angle_gamma   90.00
#
_symmetry.space_group_name_H-M   'P 1'
#
loop_
_entity.id
_entity.type
_entity.pdbx_description
1 polymer ?
#
loop_
_entity_poly.entity_id
_entity_poly.type
_entity_poly.pdbx_seq_one_letter_code
_entity_poly.pdbx_strand_id
1 'polypeptide(L)'
;MPLSVSHPLVAAQWHPLRNDGLTPSEVTAGSDRKVWWVDRLGHEWQATVSNRTARHSGCPYCSNRKVLVGFNDLASHAPDLADQWHPTKNGDLRPDSVLFRSARRSWWQDELGHEWQAEVRERVRGTTCPFCACRRVLVGFNDLASQCPSLAEQWHPVRNGELTPETVSARSSRRVWWLGKCEHEWQATIASRHIANCPYCSGRRPVSGVSDLETVSPQLAAQWHLTRNGDLTPEDVSAGSKRLVWWRDDSGHEWQSTVKDRTAGHHCPYCSGRLPIRGETDLESQFPKVASEWHPTKNDGLRPSEVTFGSSRRVWWLGSCGHEWMTAVTYRTGNDRTGCPVCVVRWSRAEK
;
A
#
# COMPACT_ATOMS: atom_id res chain seq x y z
N MET A 1 22.60 -42.54 -45.66
CA MET A 1 23.04 -43.04 -44.34
C MET A 1 21.81 -43.52 -43.57
N PRO A 2 21.83 -44.73 -42.99
CA PRO A 2 20.73 -45.25 -42.15
C PRO A 2 20.39 -44.35 -40.95
N LEU A 3 19.16 -44.42 -40.46
CA LEU A 3 18.72 -43.68 -39.27
C LEU A 3 19.49 -44.12 -38.02
N SER A 4 19.76 -45.42 -37.87
CA SER A 4 20.55 -45.99 -36.77
C SER A 4 21.94 -45.37 -36.61
N VAL A 5 22.55 -44.93 -37.72
CA VAL A 5 23.90 -44.32 -37.73
C VAL A 5 23.83 -42.80 -37.66
N SER A 6 22.97 -42.19 -38.46
CA SER A 6 22.90 -40.72 -38.56
C SER A 6 22.25 -40.05 -37.34
N HIS A 7 21.30 -40.72 -36.68
CA HIS A 7 20.53 -40.18 -35.56
C HIS A 7 20.29 -41.25 -34.47
N PRO A 8 21.35 -41.75 -33.80
CA PRO A 8 21.27 -42.88 -32.88
C PRO A 8 20.30 -42.63 -31.71
N LEU A 9 20.20 -41.40 -31.21
CA LEU A 9 19.27 -41.04 -30.13
C LEU A 9 17.78 -41.07 -30.56
N VAL A 10 17.50 -40.77 -31.84
CA VAL A 10 16.16 -40.88 -32.40
C VAL A 10 15.84 -42.35 -32.66
N ALA A 11 16.79 -43.10 -33.22
CA ALA A 11 16.67 -44.54 -33.45
C ALA A 11 16.43 -45.32 -32.14
N ALA A 12 17.01 -44.88 -31.01
CA ALA A 12 16.78 -45.47 -29.69
C ALA A 12 15.32 -45.34 -29.20
N GLN A 13 14.51 -44.47 -29.81
CA GLN A 13 13.09 -44.31 -29.50
C GLN A 13 12.20 -45.11 -30.47
N TRP A 14 12.77 -45.97 -31.31
CA TRP A 14 12.01 -46.84 -32.20
C TRP A 14 11.20 -47.85 -31.39
N HIS A 15 9.91 -48.00 -31.70
CA HIS A 15 9.09 -48.95 -30.97
C HIS A 15 9.54 -50.40 -31.28
N PRO A 16 9.77 -51.25 -30.26
CA PRO A 16 10.36 -52.59 -30.46
C PRO A 16 9.45 -53.56 -31.24
N LEU A 17 8.12 -53.46 -31.05
CA LEU A 17 7.17 -54.48 -31.57
C LEU A 17 6.15 -53.98 -32.61
N ARG A 18 6.01 -52.67 -32.84
CA ARG A 18 4.85 -52.11 -33.57
C ARG A 18 5.14 -51.65 -34.99
N ASN A 19 6.34 -51.93 -35.49
CA ASN A 19 6.79 -51.49 -36.81
C ASN A 19 6.88 -52.66 -37.82
N ASP A 20 6.17 -53.77 -37.57
CA ASP A 20 6.03 -54.90 -38.51
C ASP A 20 7.36 -55.42 -39.05
N GLY A 21 8.39 -55.50 -38.20
CA GLY A 21 9.73 -55.96 -38.55
C GLY A 21 10.65 -54.88 -39.14
N LEU A 22 10.15 -53.69 -39.48
CA LEU A 22 10.97 -52.58 -39.98
C LEU A 22 11.89 -52.04 -38.88
N THR A 23 13.19 -51.94 -39.20
CA THR A 23 14.23 -51.49 -38.28
C THR A 23 14.78 -50.09 -38.63
N PRO A 24 15.40 -49.39 -37.67
CA PRO A 24 16.07 -48.11 -37.94
C PRO A 24 17.24 -48.18 -38.95
N SER A 25 17.76 -49.37 -39.24
CA SER A 25 18.83 -49.56 -40.22
C SER A 25 18.31 -49.58 -41.67
N GLU A 26 17.00 -49.75 -41.87
CA GLU A 26 16.35 -49.88 -43.18
C GLU A 26 15.71 -48.58 -43.68
N VAL A 27 15.78 -47.50 -42.89
CA VAL A 27 15.22 -46.19 -43.24
C VAL A 27 16.27 -45.09 -43.14
N THR A 28 16.13 -44.07 -43.99
CA THR A 28 16.97 -42.85 -43.92
C THR A 28 16.31 -41.78 -43.08
N ALA A 29 17.11 -40.83 -42.58
CA ALA A 29 16.62 -39.73 -41.74
C ALA A 29 15.56 -38.85 -42.42
N GLY A 30 15.55 -38.74 -43.76
CA GLY A 30 14.57 -37.94 -44.52
C GLY A 30 13.29 -38.69 -44.89
N SER A 31 13.08 -39.92 -44.40
CA SER A 31 11.95 -40.75 -44.80
C SER A 31 10.60 -40.23 -44.28
N ASP A 32 9.59 -40.18 -45.15
CA ASP A 32 8.21 -39.83 -44.77
C ASP A 32 7.41 -41.02 -44.23
N ARG A 33 8.04 -42.18 -44.02
CA ARG A 33 7.39 -43.34 -43.40
C ARG A 33 6.94 -42.98 -41.98
N LYS A 34 5.63 -43.13 -41.73
CA LYS A 34 5.02 -43.00 -40.40
C LYS A 34 5.20 -44.31 -39.64
N VAL A 35 5.93 -44.25 -38.53
CA VAL A 35 6.29 -45.42 -37.71
C VAL A 35 5.94 -45.14 -36.25
N TRP A 36 5.88 -46.20 -35.45
CA TRP A 36 5.69 -46.15 -34.02
C TRP A 36 6.99 -45.85 -33.30
N TRP A 37 6.89 -44.93 -32.35
CA TRP A 37 7.95 -44.51 -31.45
C TRP A 37 7.52 -44.74 -30.01
N VAL A 38 8.49 -44.93 -29.12
CA VAL A 38 8.29 -45.04 -27.68
C VAL A 38 9.34 -44.18 -26.96
N ASP A 39 8.93 -43.44 -25.93
CA ASP A 39 9.84 -42.66 -25.11
C ASP A 39 10.25 -43.43 -23.85
N ARG A 40 11.10 -42.81 -23.02
CA ARG A 40 11.58 -43.43 -21.78
C ARG A 40 10.49 -43.62 -20.72
N LEU A 41 9.35 -42.93 -20.86
CA LEU A 41 8.20 -43.06 -19.97
C LEU A 41 7.21 -44.13 -20.48
N GLY A 42 7.53 -44.80 -21.61
CA GLY A 42 6.67 -45.80 -22.22
C GLY A 42 5.54 -45.21 -23.06
N HIS A 43 5.56 -43.91 -23.35
CA HIS A 43 4.53 -43.32 -24.19
C HIS A 43 4.72 -43.71 -25.64
N GLU A 44 3.69 -44.29 -26.25
CA GLU A 44 3.72 -44.72 -27.64
C GLU A 44 3.01 -43.73 -28.57
N TRP A 45 3.68 -43.33 -29.65
CA TRP A 45 3.06 -42.45 -30.66
C TRP A 45 3.56 -42.73 -32.06
N GLN A 46 2.76 -42.31 -33.04
CA GLN A 46 3.17 -42.35 -34.44
C GLN A 46 3.67 -40.99 -34.93
N ALA A 47 4.77 -40.98 -35.67
CA ALA A 47 5.30 -39.82 -36.40
C ALA A 47 6.12 -40.28 -37.60
N THR A 48 6.29 -39.41 -38.61
CA THR A 48 7.21 -39.70 -39.72
C THR A 48 8.66 -39.57 -39.27
N VAL A 49 9.56 -40.36 -39.86
CA VAL A 49 11.00 -40.29 -39.55
C VAL A 49 11.54 -38.87 -39.82
N SER A 50 11.17 -38.27 -40.95
CA SER A 50 11.52 -36.90 -41.34
C SER A 50 11.10 -35.85 -40.30
N ASN A 51 9.91 -35.98 -39.69
CA ASN A 51 9.48 -35.07 -38.62
C ASN A 51 10.29 -35.23 -37.33
N ARG A 52 10.79 -36.43 -37.02
CA ARG A 52 11.61 -36.68 -35.83
C ARG A 52 13.02 -36.13 -35.98
N THR A 53 13.58 -36.22 -37.17
CA THR A 53 14.98 -35.87 -37.48
C THR A 53 15.13 -34.41 -37.91
N ALA A 54 14.34 -33.93 -38.87
CA ALA A 54 14.47 -32.58 -39.42
C ALA A 54 13.75 -31.50 -38.59
N ARG A 55 12.63 -31.86 -37.95
CA ARG A 55 11.84 -30.95 -37.11
C ARG A 55 12.02 -31.19 -35.61
N HIS A 56 12.86 -32.16 -35.24
CA HIS A 56 13.13 -32.55 -33.86
C HIS A 56 11.87 -32.77 -33.03
N SER A 57 10.78 -33.26 -33.66
CA SER A 57 9.55 -33.52 -32.93
C SER A 57 9.76 -34.64 -31.91
N GLY A 58 9.33 -34.42 -30.67
CA GLY A 58 9.35 -35.44 -29.60
C GLY A 58 7.97 -36.01 -29.31
N CYS A 59 7.88 -36.78 -28.21
CA CYS A 59 6.63 -37.34 -27.70
C CYS A 59 5.55 -36.24 -27.56
N PRO A 60 4.38 -36.39 -28.22
CA PRO A 60 3.33 -35.38 -28.20
C PRO A 60 2.65 -35.25 -26.84
N TYR A 61 2.71 -36.29 -25.99
CA TYR A 61 2.15 -36.26 -24.64
C TYR A 61 3.08 -35.51 -23.67
N CYS A 62 4.38 -35.84 -23.66
CA CYS A 62 5.40 -35.12 -22.87
C CYS A 62 5.48 -33.62 -23.21
N SER A 63 5.23 -33.27 -24.48
CA SER A 63 5.20 -31.88 -24.94
C SER A 63 3.83 -31.19 -24.78
N ASN A 64 2.84 -31.84 -24.15
CA ASN A 64 1.48 -31.33 -23.96
C ASN A 64 0.82 -30.86 -25.26
N ARG A 65 1.03 -31.60 -26.35
CA ARG A 65 0.37 -31.38 -27.66
C ARG A 65 -0.79 -32.34 -27.88
N LYS A 66 -0.80 -33.47 -27.19
CA LYS A 66 -1.90 -34.44 -27.14
C LYS A 66 -2.19 -34.83 -25.70
N VAL A 67 -3.47 -35.05 -25.42
CA VAL A 67 -3.94 -35.59 -24.13
C VAL A 67 -3.59 -37.07 -24.06
N LEU A 68 -3.08 -37.50 -22.91
CA LEU A 68 -2.94 -38.87 -22.47
C LEU A 68 -3.57 -38.97 -21.08
N VAL A 69 -4.68 -39.71 -21.01
CA VAL A 69 -5.42 -39.97 -19.77
C VAL A 69 -4.50 -40.67 -18.76
N GLY A 70 -4.50 -40.21 -17.52
CA GLY A 70 -3.62 -40.70 -16.46
C GLY A 70 -2.26 -40.00 -16.40
N PHE A 71 -1.99 -39.02 -17.27
CA PHE A 71 -0.68 -38.38 -17.36
C PHE A 71 -0.74 -36.85 -17.43
N ASN A 72 -1.29 -36.30 -18.52
CA ASN A 72 -1.29 -34.86 -18.79
C ASN A 72 -2.69 -34.28 -19.02
N ASP A 73 -3.72 -35.03 -18.71
CA ASP A 73 -5.09 -34.54 -18.63
C ASP A 73 -5.34 -33.76 -17.33
N LEU A 74 -6.42 -32.97 -17.31
CA LEU A 74 -6.77 -32.14 -16.16
C LEU A 74 -7.14 -32.99 -14.93
N ALA A 75 -7.87 -34.10 -15.11
CA ALA A 75 -8.33 -34.93 -14.00
C ALA A 75 -7.17 -35.53 -13.21
N SER A 76 -6.15 -36.01 -13.93
CA SER A 76 -4.97 -36.64 -13.34
C SER A 76 -3.99 -35.63 -12.74
N HIS A 77 -3.87 -34.44 -13.34
CA HIS A 77 -2.93 -33.42 -12.86
C HIS A 77 -3.52 -32.54 -11.73
N ALA A 78 -4.83 -32.28 -11.75
CA ALA A 78 -5.49 -31.40 -10.77
C ALA A 78 -6.91 -31.91 -10.43
N PRO A 79 -7.03 -32.97 -9.61
CA PRO A 79 -8.31 -33.57 -9.26
C PRO A 79 -9.28 -32.57 -8.62
N ASP A 80 -8.82 -31.73 -7.69
CA ASP A 80 -9.64 -30.70 -7.03
C ASP A 80 -10.25 -29.68 -8.03
N LEU A 81 -9.59 -29.47 -9.17
CA LEU A 81 -10.14 -28.62 -10.25
C LEU A 81 -11.10 -29.40 -11.13
N ALA A 82 -10.85 -30.69 -11.38
CA ALA A 82 -11.79 -31.55 -12.09
C ALA A 82 -13.12 -31.68 -11.35
N ASP A 83 -13.11 -31.68 -10.01
CA ASP A 83 -14.32 -31.65 -9.18
C ASP A 83 -15.12 -30.35 -9.35
N GLN A 84 -14.43 -29.25 -9.67
CA GLN A 84 -15.06 -27.96 -9.99
C GLN A 84 -15.45 -27.83 -11.47
N TRP A 85 -15.32 -28.89 -12.27
CA TRP A 85 -15.77 -28.88 -13.66
C TRP A 85 -17.30 -28.83 -13.70
N HIS A 86 -17.85 -27.88 -14.44
CA HIS A 86 -19.29 -27.72 -14.47
C HIS A 86 -19.99 -28.99 -15.01
N PRO A 87 -21.03 -29.52 -14.34
CA PRO A 87 -21.63 -30.82 -14.66
C PRO A 87 -22.27 -30.91 -16.04
N THR A 88 -22.86 -29.81 -16.55
CA THR A 88 -23.62 -29.82 -17.82
C THR A 88 -23.16 -28.80 -18.87
N LYS A 89 -22.58 -27.65 -18.48
CA LYS A 89 -22.28 -26.55 -19.41
C LYS A 89 -21.07 -26.75 -20.32
N ASN A 90 -20.30 -27.82 -20.12
CA ASN A 90 -19.17 -28.18 -21.00
C ASN A 90 -19.57 -29.21 -22.07
N GLY A 91 -20.84 -29.60 -22.16
CA GLY A 91 -21.30 -30.64 -23.07
C GLY A 91 -20.61 -31.98 -22.76
N ASP A 92 -20.16 -32.67 -23.81
CA ASP A 92 -19.49 -33.98 -23.67
C ASP A 92 -18.01 -33.87 -23.23
N LEU A 93 -17.47 -32.65 -23.06
CA LEU A 93 -16.09 -32.48 -22.64
C LEU A 93 -15.90 -32.84 -21.17
N ARG A 94 -15.03 -33.82 -20.95
CA ARG A 94 -14.64 -34.31 -19.63
C ARG A 94 -13.28 -33.77 -19.22
N PRO A 95 -12.99 -33.60 -17.92
CA PRO A 95 -11.67 -33.19 -17.44
C PRO A 95 -10.53 -34.09 -17.95
N ASP A 96 -10.75 -35.40 -18.02
CA ASP A 96 -9.77 -36.38 -18.55
C ASP A 96 -9.47 -36.22 -20.06
N SER A 97 -10.31 -35.48 -20.79
CA SER A 97 -10.18 -35.25 -22.23
C SER A 97 -9.50 -33.92 -22.59
N VAL A 98 -9.04 -33.17 -21.59
CA VAL A 98 -8.46 -31.83 -21.77
C VAL A 98 -7.09 -31.74 -21.11
N LEU A 99 -6.12 -31.16 -21.81
CA LEU A 99 -4.80 -30.89 -21.25
C LEU A 99 -4.89 -29.93 -20.06
N PHE A 100 -4.14 -30.20 -18.99
CA PHE A 100 -4.05 -29.29 -17.84
C PHE A 100 -3.49 -27.90 -18.20
N ARG A 101 -2.74 -27.78 -19.31
CA ARG A 101 -2.22 -26.50 -19.86
C ARG A 101 -3.08 -25.89 -20.97
N SER A 102 -4.29 -26.39 -21.17
CA SER A 102 -5.15 -25.91 -22.25
C SER A 102 -5.55 -24.44 -22.06
N ALA A 103 -5.49 -23.66 -23.14
CA ALA A 103 -6.05 -22.31 -23.20
C ALA A 103 -7.58 -22.32 -23.46
N ARG A 104 -8.21 -23.51 -23.53
CA ARG A 104 -9.65 -23.62 -23.70
C ARG A 104 -10.35 -23.01 -22.48
N ARG A 105 -11.28 -22.10 -22.74
CA ARG A 105 -12.25 -21.61 -21.75
C ARG A 105 -13.31 -22.67 -21.55
N SER A 106 -13.48 -23.08 -20.30
CA SER A 106 -14.49 -24.02 -19.86
C SER A 106 -15.34 -23.40 -18.75
N TRP A 107 -16.52 -23.97 -18.53
CA TRP A 107 -17.36 -23.66 -17.39
C TRP A 107 -16.91 -24.39 -16.14
N TRP A 108 -16.92 -23.69 -15.03
CA TRP A 108 -16.57 -24.17 -13.70
C TRP A 108 -17.70 -23.87 -12.74
N GLN A 109 -17.82 -24.67 -11.69
CA GLN A 109 -18.75 -24.47 -10.59
C GLN A 109 -18.01 -24.69 -9.28
N ASP A 110 -18.16 -23.78 -8.31
CA ASP A 110 -17.62 -23.99 -6.95
C ASP A 110 -18.67 -24.67 -6.04
N GLU A 111 -18.26 -25.01 -4.82
CA GLU A 111 -19.12 -25.64 -3.81
C GLU A 111 -20.33 -24.79 -3.40
N LEU A 112 -20.25 -23.46 -3.59
CA LEU A 112 -21.35 -22.53 -3.36
C LEU A 112 -22.30 -22.44 -4.55
N GLY A 113 -22.04 -23.20 -5.61
CA GLY A 113 -22.83 -23.23 -6.83
C GLY A 113 -22.56 -22.06 -7.77
N HIS A 114 -21.54 -21.23 -7.54
CA HIS A 114 -21.21 -20.15 -8.45
C HIS A 114 -20.65 -20.70 -9.75
N GLU A 115 -21.17 -20.19 -10.87
CA GLU A 115 -20.77 -20.67 -12.20
C GLU A 115 -19.98 -19.59 -12.93
N TRP A 116 -18.80 -19.93 -13.46
CA TRP A 116 -18.01 -18.98 -14.25
C TRP A 116 -17.21 -19.67 -15.36
N GLN A 117 -16.75 -18.87 -16.32
CA GLN A 117 -15.82 -19.35 -17.35
C GLN A 117 -14.39 -18.91 -17.05
N ALA A 118 -13.45 -19.83 -17.22
CA ALA A 118 -12.02 -19.57 -17.16
C ALA A 118 -11.25 -20.57 -18.02
N GLU A 119 -10.03 -20.21 -18.43
CA GLU A 119 -9.13 -21.13 -19.12
C GLU A 119 -8.59 -22.20 -18.15
N VAL A 120 -8.46 -23.43 -18.62
CA VAL A 120 -7.91 -24.54 -17.81
C VAL A 120 -6.53 -24.21 -17.25
N ARG A 121 -5.63 -23.69 -18.09
CA ARG A 121 -4.27 -23.32 -17.66
C ARG A 121 -4.24 -22.24 -16.57
N GLU A 122 -5.19 -21.30 -16.60
CA GLU A 122 -5.26 -20.22 -15.60
C GLU A 122 -5.83 -20.72 -14.26
N ARG A 123 -6.72 -21.72 -14.32
CA ARG A 123 -7.24 -22.42 -13.15
C ARG A 123 -6.14 -23.23 -12.47
N VAL A 124 -5.35 -23.98 -13.25
CA VAL A 124 -4.18 -24.72 -12.73
C VAL A 124 -3.11 -23.77 -12.14
N ARG A 125 -2.98 -22.55 -12.67
CA ARG A 125 -2.11 -21.50 -12.09
C ARG A 125 -2.62 -20.90 -10.77
N GLY A 126 -3.84 -21.24 -10.34
CA GLY A 126 -4.42 -20.79 -9.06
C GLY A 126 -5.52 -19.75 -9.18
N THR A 127 -6.08 -19.49 -10.37
CA THR A 127 -7.23 -18.59 -10.48
C THR A 127 -8.47 -19.23 -9.84
N THR A 128 -8.97 -18.65 -8.76
CA THR A 128 -10.17 -19.11 -8.03
C THR A 128 -11.49 -18.55 -8.59
N CYS A 129 -12.63 -18.98 -8.03
CA CYS A 129 -13.95 -18.40 -8.32
C CYS A 129 -13.89 -16.85 -8.23
N PRO A 130 -14.28 -16.12 -9.29
CA PRO A 130 -14.16 -14.66 -9.33
C PRO A 130 -15.12 -13.95 -8.38
N PHE A 131 -16.22 -14.60 -7.99
CA PHE A 131 -17.21 -14.06 -7.06
C PHE A 131 -16.72 -14.20 -5.61
N CYS A 132 -16.29 -15.39 -5.19
CA CYS A 132 -15.68 -15.62 -3.87
C CYS A 132 -14.45 -14.72 -3.64
N ALA A 133 -13.62 -14.54 -4.67
CA ALA A 133 -12.47 -13.64 -4.62
C ALA A 133 -12.83 -12.14 -4.73
N CYS A 134 -14.12 -11.78 -4.82
CA CYS A 134 -14.62 -10.40 -4.97
C CYS A 134 -14.02 -9.65 -6.17
N ARG A 135 -13.60 -10.37 -7.22
CA ARG A 135 -13.13 -9.79 -8.50
C ARG A 135 -14.27 -9.45 -9.44
N ARG A 136 -15.41 -10.13 -9.28
CA ARG A 136 -16.67 -9.87 -9.98
C ARG A 136 -17.80 -9.83 -8.96
N VAL A 137 -18.76 -8.93 -9.18
CA VAL A 137 -19.96 -8.81 -8.35
C VAL A 137 -21.01 -9.82 -8.81
N LEU A 138 -21.62 -10.50 -7.85
CA LEU A 138 -22.78 -11.37 -7.96
C LEU A 138 -23.84 -10.86 -7.00
N VAL A 139 -24.95 -10.40 -7.56
CA VAL A 139 -26.12 -9.93 -6.81
C VAL A 139 -26.67 -11.06 -5.95
N GLY A 140 -26.97 -10.76 -4.68
CA GLY A 140 -27.44 -11.72 -3.69
C GLY A 140 -26.31 -12.40 -2.92
N PHE A 141 -25.03 -12.12 -3.22
CA PHE A 141 -23.89 -12.79 -2.59
C PHE A 141 -22.81 -11.84 -2.10
N ASN A 142 -22.10 -11.18 -3.01
CA ASN A 142 -20.93 -10.35 -2.68
C ASN A 142 -21.08 -8.87 -3.05
N ASP A 143 -22.27 -8.48 -3.48
CA ASP A 143 -22.65 -7.09 -3.64
C ASP A 143 -22.85 -6.39 -2.27
N LEU A 144 -22.80 -5.06 -2.29
CA LEU A 144 -22.90 -4.25 -1.08
C LEU A 144 -24.28 -4.38 -0.42
N ALA A 145 -25.37 -4.45 -1.20
CA ALA A 145 -26.72 -4.56 -0.65
C ALA A 145 -26.87 -5.85 0.17
N SER A 146 -26.37 -6.97 -0.35
CA SER A 146 -26.47 -8.28 0.30
C SER A 146 -25.52 -8.42 1.48
N GLN A 147 -24.27 -7.95 1.37
CA GLN A 147 -23.28 -8.11 2.45
C GLN A 147 -23.40 -7.07 3.55
N CYS A 148 -23.83 -5.85 3.22
CA CYS A 148 -23.91 -4.73 4.16
C CYS A 148 -25.18 -3.89 3.95
N PRO A 149 -26.38 -4.42 4.26
CA PRO A 149 -27.65 -3.71 4.06
C PRO A 149 -27.69 -2.32 4.71
N SER A 150 -27.14 -2.18 5.92
CA SER A 150 -27.10 -0.91 6.66
C SER A 150 -26.20 0.16 6.03
N LEU A 151 -25.21 -0.26 5.22
CA LEU A 151 -24.43 0.66 4.41
C LEU A 151 -25.16 0.99 3.11
N ALA A 152 -25.80 0.00 2.47
CA ALA A 152 -26.61 0.23 1.28
C ALA A 152 -27.76 1.24 1.55
N GLU A 153 -28.36 1.23 2.74
CA GLU A 153 -29.33 2.25 3.18
C GLU A 153 -28.77 3.68 3.19
N GLN A 154 -27.46 3.84 3.32
CA GLN A 154 -26.78 5.14 3.31
C GLN A 154 -26.27 5.51 1.92
N TRP A 155 -26.60 4.74 0.88
CA TRP A 155 -26.23 5.06 -0.49
C TRP A 155 -26.93 6.35 -0.93
N HIS A 156 -26.18 7.28 -1.51
CA HIS A 156 -26.80 8.52 -1.96
C HIS A 156 -27.76 8.25 -3.14
N PRO A 157 -29.02 8.75 -3.11
CA PRO A 157 -30.06 8.38 -4.08
C PRO A 157 -29.77 8.83 -5.53
N VAL A 158 -29.13 9.98 -5.74
CA VAL A 158 -28.94 10.56 -7.09
C VAL A 158 -27.50 10.90 -7.52
N ARG A 159 -26.51 10.83 -6.61
CA ARG A 159 -25.15 11.33 -6.88
C ARG A 159 -24.18 10.28 -7.43
N ASN A 160 -24.60 9.01 -7.50
CA ASN A 160 -23.73 7.90 -7.90
C ASN A 160 -23.93 7.44 -9.35
N GLY A 161 -24.76 8.14 -10.14
CA GLY A 161 -25.09 7.78 -11.51
C GLY A 161 -25.69 6.37 -11.58
N GLU A 162 -25.20 5.56 -12.50
CA GLU A 162 -25.64 4.16 -12.71
C GLU A 162 -25.18 3.17 -11.63
N LEU A 163 -24.33 3.59 -10.69
CA LEU A 163 -23.88 2.68 -9.63
C LEU A 163 -24.97 2.52 -8.57
N THR A 164 -25.35 1.27 -8.35
CA THR A 164 -26.21 0.86 -7.25
C THR A 164 -25.45 -0.05 -6.27
N PRO A 165 -25.92 -0.20 -5.02
CA PRO A 165 -25.36 -1.14 -4.06
C PRO A 165 -25.25 -2.59 -4.58
N GLU A 166 -26.13 -3.03 -5.47
CA GLU A 166 -26.14 -4.37 -6.07
C GLU A 166 -25.06 -4.54 -7.15
N THR A 167 -24.54 -3.43 -7.70
CA THR A 167 -23.53 -3.46 -8.79
C THR A 167 -22.09 -3.35 -8.30
N VAL A 168 -21.89 -3.17 -6.98
CA VAL A 168 -20.58 -2.96 -6.36
C VAL A 168 -20.37 -3.93 -5.21
N SER A 169 -19.12 -4.37 -5.01
CA SER A 169 -18.77 -5.18 -3.83
C SER A 169 -18.52 -4.29 -2.61
N ALA A 170 -18.83 -4.79 -1.41
CA ALA A 170 -18.48 -4.17 -0.13
C ALA A 170 -16.96 -3.92 0.04
N ARG A 171 -16.11 -4.63 -0.71
CA ARG A 171 -14.64 -4.47 -0.69
C ARG A 171 -14.10 -3.49 -1.73
N SER A 172 -14.97 -2.82 -2.47
CA SER A 172 -14.57 -1.92 -3.55
C SER A 172 -13.84 -0.67 -3.06
N SER A 173 -12.74 -0.31 -3.71
CA SER A 173 -12.03 0.95 -3.46
C SER A 173 -12.68 2.16 -4.15
N ARG A 174 -13.79 1.97 -4.89
CA ARG A 174 -14.52 3.06 -5.54
C ARG A 174 -15.01 4.07 -4.51
N ARG A 175 -14.78 5.35 -4.80
CA ARG A 175 -15.29 6.47 -4.00
C ARG A 175 -16.67 6.85 -4.52
N VAL A 176 -17.65 6.84 -3.62
CA VAL A 176 -19.05 7.10 -3.92
C VAL A 176 -19.61 8.08 -2.90
N TRP A 177 -20.73 8.70 -3.25
CA TRP A 177 -21.49 9.57 -2.36
C TRP A 177 -22.37 8.73 -1.43
N TRP A 178 -22.42 9.16 -0.18
CA TRP A 178 -23.23 8.60 0.89
C TRP A 178 -24.14 9.70 1.43
N LEU A 179 -25.31 9.30 1.92
CA LEU A 179 -26.25 10.13 2.63
C LEU A 179 -26.55 9.48 3.98
N GLY A 180 -26.15 10.14 5.06
CA GLY A 180 -26.40 9.65 6.42
C GLY A 180 -27.83 9.93 6.87
N LYS A 181 -28.30 9.20 7.89
CA LYS A 181 -29.56 9.52 8.61
C LYS A 181 -29.56 10.92 9.25
N CYS A 182 -28.37 11.50 9.41
CA CYS A 182 -28.15 12.87 9.86
C CYS A 182 -28.20 13.90 8.71
N GLU A 183 -28.69 13.50 7.53
CA GLU A 183 -28.83 14.32 6.30
C GLU A 183 -27.53 14.85 5.70
N HIS A 184 -26.38 14.59 6.33
CA HIS A 184 -25.09 14.92 5.77
C HIS A 184 -24.77 14.04 4.55
N GLU A 185 -24.35 14.68 3.48
CA GLU A 185 -23.77 14.03 2.30
C GLU A 185 -22.24 14.01 2.41
N TRP A 186 -21.59 12.89 2.08
CA TRP A 186 -20.14 12.86 1.97
C TRP A 186 -19.64 11.82 0.97
N GLN A 187 -18.41 11.98 0.51
CA GLN A 187 -17.72 10.96 -0.29
C GLN A 187 -16.80 10.10 0.58
N ALA A 188 -16.87 8.78 0.35
CA ALA A 188 -15.93 7.83 0.93
C ALA A 188 -15.80 6.60 0.02
N THR A 189 -14.70 5.85 0.19
CA THR A 189 -14.56 4.56 -0.49
C THR A 189 -15.45 3.51 0.16
N ILE A 190 -16.07 2.63 -0.63
CA ILE A 190 -16.97 1.59 -0.11
C ILE A 190 -16.23 0.71 0.91
N ALA A 191 -15.02 0.27 0.58
CA ALA A 191 -14.18 -0.55 1.45
C ALA A 191 -13.85 0.09 2.81
N SER A 192 -13.86 1.42 2.97
CA SER A 192 -13.54 2.06 4.27
C SER A 192 -14.76 2.22 5.18
N ARG A 193 -15.98 2.02 4.67
CA ARG A 193 -17.24 2.29 5.39
C ARG A 193 -17.57 1.30 6.51
N HIS A 194 -16.91 0.14 6.56
CA HIS A 194 -17.05 -0.79 7.69
C HIS A 194 -16.50 -0.22 9.01
N ILE A 195 -15.59 0.77 8.95
CA ILE A 195 -15.00 1.44 10.14
C ILE A 195 -15.40 2.92 10.19
N ALA A 196 -15.51 3.57 9.03
CA ALA A 196 -15.69 5.01 8.95
C ALA A 196 -17.18 5.40 8.93
N ASN A 197 -17.68 5.94 10.05
CA ASN A 197 -19.00 6.55 10.17
C ASN A 197 -19.10 7.91 9.43
N CYS A 198 -20.28 8.55 9.48
CA CYS A 198 -20.45 9.91 8.97
C CYS A 198 -19.36 10.85 9.52
N PRO A 199 -18.60 11.55 8.65
CA PRO A 199 -17.47 12.38 9.08
C PRO A 199 -17.92 13.62 9.88
N TYR A 200 -19.16 14.08 9.69
CA TYR A 200 -19.76 15.18 10.43
C TYR A 200 -20.14 14.75 11.84
N CYS A 201 -20.90 13.66 11.98
CA CYS A 201 -21.29 13.12 13.30
C CYS A 201 -20.10 12.67 14.15
N SER A 202 -19.00 12.24 13.53
CA SER A 202 -17.77 11.87 14.24
C SER A 202 -16.85 13.06 14.57
N GLY A 203 -17.27 14.29 14.26
CA GLY A 203 -16.51 15.52 14.51
C GLY A 203 -15.24 15.69 13.66
N ARG A 204 -15.04 14.83 12.66
CA ARG A 204 -13.89 14.90 11.74
C ARG A 204 -14.05 16.00 10.70
N ARG A 205 -15.30 16.33 10.34
CA ARG A 205 -15.66 17.49 9.54
C ARG A 205 -16.57 18.38 10.37
N PRO A 206 -16.34 19.71 10.38
CA PRO A 206 -17.24 20.62 11.05
C PRO A 206 -18.58 20.70 10.29
N VAL A 207 -19.61 21.05 11.05
CA VAL A 207 -20.90 21.50 10.53
C VAL A 207 -20.92 23.01 10.73
N SER A 208 -20.99 23.78 9.63
CA SER A 208 -20.99 25.24 9.65
C SER A 208 -22.15 25.78 10.50
N GLY A 209 -21.84 26.73 11.37
CA GLY A 209 -22.77 27.33 12.34
C GLY A 209 -23.07 26.46 13.56
N VAL A 210 -22.43 25.30 13.71
CA VAL A 210 -22.73 24.34 14.80
C VAL A 210 -21.49 23.82 15.49
N SER A 211 -20.50 23.36 14.73
CA SER A 211 -19.31 22.66 15.29
C SER A 211 -17.98 23.04 14.63
N ASP A 212 -18.00 24.02 13.73
CA ASP A 212 -16.81 24.69 13.24
C ASP A 212 -16.14 25.56 14.31
N LEU A 213 -14.87 25.88 14.09
CA LEU A 213 -14.03 26.61 15.04
C LEU A 213 -14.55 28.03 15.30
N GLU A 214 -15.06 28.73 14.28
CA GLU A 214 -15.64 30.07 14.43
C GLU A 214 -16.77 30.04 15.46
N THR A 215 -17.68 29.08 15.30
CA THR A 215 -18.86 28.93 16.17
C THR A 215 -18.49 28.51 17.58
N VAL A 216 -17.64 27.49 17.73
CA VAL A 216 -17.37 26.90 19.07
C VAL A 216 -16.25 27.60 19.83
N SER A 217 -15.40 28.37 19.16
CA SER A 217 -14.31 29.12 19.80
C SER A 217 -14.01 30.45 19.07
N PRO A 218 -14.92 31.44 19.15
CA PRO A 218 -14.75 32.73 18.49
C PRO A 218 -13.45 33.45 18.88
N GLN A 219 -12.99 33.30 20.12
CA GLN A 219 -11.76 33.95 20.60
C GLN A 219 -10.50 33.34 19.98
N LEU A 220 -10.50 32.03 19.68
CA LEU A 220 -9.41 31.40 18.93
C LEU A 220 -9.52 31.76 17.45
N ALA A 221 -10.72 31.75 16.89
CA ALA A 221 -10.95 32.11 15.49
C ALA A 221 -10.51 33.55 15.19
N ALA A 222 -10.68 34.49 16.14
CA ALA A 222 -10.15 35.85 16.03
C ALA A 222 -8.60 35.91 15.90
N GLN A 223 -7.89 34.88 16.37
CA GLN A 223 -6.44 34.76 16.23
C GLN A 223 -6.02 34.04 14.93
N TRP A 224 -6.97 33.75 14.03
CA TRP A 224 -6.68 33.14 12.75
C TRP A 224 -5.90 34.10 11.84
N HIS A 225 -4.83 33.60 11.22
CA HIS A 225 -4.10 34.44 10.30
C HIS A 225 -4.84 34.60 8.96
N LEU A 226 -5.25 35.83 8.63
CA LEU A 226 -6.13 36.13 7.49
C LEU A 226 -5.56 35.76 6.10
N THR A 227 -4.27 35.96 5.87
CA THR A 227 -3.67 35.78 4.52
C THR A 227 -2.77 34.55 4.38
N ARG A 228 -2.21 34.01 5.47
CA ARG A 228 -1.24 32.90 5.43
C ARG A 228 -1.88 31.51 5.41
N ASN A 229 -3.19 31.42 5.59
CA ASN A 229 -3.95 30.18 5.52
C ASN A 229 -4.63 29.96 4.15
N GLY A 230 -4.38 30.84 3.17
CA GLY A 230 -5.04 30.79 1.86
C GLY A 230 -6.55 30.95 2.02
N ASP A 231 -7.31 30.11 1.31
CA ASP A 231 -8.78 30.12 1.37
C ASP A 231 -9.36 29.45 2.62
N LEU A 232 -8.51 28.92 3.50
CA LEU A 232 -8.97 28.19 4.68
C LEU A 232 -9.43 29.16 5.78
N THR A 233 -10.68 29.02 6.19
CA THR A 233 -11.31 29.81 7.26
C THR A 233 -11.50 28.99 8.54
N PRO A 234 -11.77 29.64 9.68
CA PRO A 234 -12.20 28.94 10.90
C PRO A 234 -13.49 28.12 10.73
N GLU A 235 -14.37 28.48 9.79
CA GLU A 235 -15.60 27.73 9.48
C GLU A 235 -15.30 26.35 8.85
N ASP A 236 -14.12 26.19 8.23
CA ASP A 236 -13.71 24.98 7.50
C ASP A 236 -13.02 23.92 8.39
N VAL A 237 -12.85 24.19 9.69
CA VAL A 237 -12.16 23.28 10.63
C VAL A 237 -12.97 23.07 11.90
N SER A 238 -12.95 21.85 12.43
CA SER A 238 -13.44 21.59 13.78
C SER A 238 -12.36 21.87 14.83
N ALA A 239 -12.75 22.13 16.07
CA ALA A 239 -11.83 22.39 17.18
C ALA A 239 -10.84 21.22 17.45
N GLY A 240 -11.20 19.98 17.08
CA GLY A 240 -10.33 18.80 17.17
C GLY A 240 -9.37 18.61 16.01
N SER A 241 -9.35 19.53 15.03
CA SER A 241 -8.59 19.39 13.79
C SER A 241 -7.08 19.37 14.02
N LYS A 242 -6.40 18.39 13.40
CA LYS A 242 -4.92 18.30 13.39
C LYS A 242 -4.27 19.16 12.31
N ARG A 243 -5.03 20.03 11.63
CA ARG A 243 -4.52 20.90 10.57
C ARG A 243 -3.58 21.94 11.19
N LEU A 244 -2.35 22.01 10.68
CA LEU A 244 -1.36 23.03 11.03
C LEU A 244 -1.69 24.30 10.26
N VAL A 245 -1.94 25.39 10.97
CA VAL A 245 -2.33 26.69 10.40
C VAL A 245 -1.56 27.82 11.05
N TRP A 246 -1.53 28.97 10.39
CA TRP A 246 -0.96 30.21 10.91
C TRP A 246 -1.94 30.92 11.83
N TRP A 247 -1.41 31.38 12.95
CA TRP A 247 -2.10 32.18 13.96
C TRP A 247 -1.42 33.54 14.08
N ARG A 248 -2.18 34.54 14.51
CA ARG A 248 -1.68 35.85 14.90
C ARG A 248 -2.37 36.32 16.17
N ASP A 249 -1.61 36.72 17.18
CA ASP A 249 -2.17 37.29 18.41
C ASP A 249 -2.31 38.83 18.35
N ASP A 250 -2.88 39.41 19.40
CA ASP A 250 -3.07 40.86 19.53
C ASP A 250 -1.75 41.64 19.63
N SER A 251 -0.66 40.98 20.01
CA SER A 251 0.69 41.54 20.01
C SER A 251 1.35 41.50 18.62
N GLY A 252 0.67 40.93 17.61
CA GLY A 252 1.17 40.80 16.25
C GLY A 252 2.14 39.64 16.04
N HIS A 253 2.32 38.75 17.02
CA HIS A 253 3.14 37.57 16.84
C HIS A 253 2.46 36.57 15.91
N GLU A 254 3.22 36.02 14.96
CA GLU A 254 2.73 35.03 14.02
C GLU A 254 3.41 33.68 14.24
N TRP A 255 2.64 32.60 14.33
CA TRP A 255 3.19 31.26 14.50
C TRP A 255 2.31 30.18 13.87
N GLN A 256 2.90 29.01 13.66
CA GLN A 256 2.15 27.82 13.25
C GLN A 256 1.82 26.93 14.45
N SER A 257 0.59 26.46 14.52
CA SER A 257 0.15 25.46 15.51
C SER A 257 -1.08 24.72 14.99
N THR A 258 -1.33 23.52 15.50
CA THR A 258 -2.53 22.79 15.10
C THR A 258 -3.76 23.39 15.80
N VAL A 259 -4.92 23.36 15.14
CA VAL A 259 -6.19 23.81 15.73
C VAL A 259 -6.48 23.07 17.04
N LYS A 260 -6.21 21.76 17.08
CA LYS A 260 -6.34 20.93 18.28
C LYS A 260 -5.49 21.44 19.44
N ASP A 261 -4.21 21.75 19.23
CA ASP A 261 -3.32 22.20 20.32
C ASP A 261 -3.74 23.58 20.83
N ARG A 262 -4.18 24.46 19.92
CA ARG A 262 -4.70 25.79 20.28
C ARG A 262 -5.98 25.69 21.11
N THR A 263 -6.89 24.80 20.71
CA THR A 263 -8.10 24.48 21.47
C THR A 263 -7.77 23.88 22.84
N ALA A 264 -6.70 23.10 22.96
CA ALA A 264 -6.22 22.55 24.22
C ALA A 264 -5.50 23.57 25.13
N GLY A 265 -5.44 24.86 24.75
CA GLY A 265 -4.87 25.93 25.57
C GLY A 265 -3.40 26.25 25.29
N HIS A 266 -2.80 25.76 24.20
CA HIS A 266 -1.43 26.12 23.86
C HIS A 266 -1.35 27.54 23.29
N HIS A 267 -1.15 28.55 24.15
CA HIS A 267 -1.06 29.97 23.77
C HIS A 267 0.16 30.32 22.89
N CYS A 268 0.18 31.57 22.41
CA CYS A 268 1.28 32.14 21.63
C CYS A 268 2.65 31.78 22.25
N PRO A 269 3.54 31.13 21.49
CA PRO A 269 4.82 30.67 22.02
C PRO A 269 5.77 31.81 22.39
N TYR A 270 5.59 32.99 21.79
CA TYR A 270 6.36 34.20 22.13
C TYR A 270 5.90 34.77 23.47
N CYS A 271 4.60 35.02 23.66
CA CYS A 271 4.04 35.51 24.92
C CYS A 271 4.26 34.53 26.08
N SER A 272 4.25 33.22 25.81
CA SER A 272 4.51 32.20 26.84
C SER A 272 6.01 31.99 27.12
N GLY A 273 6.91 32.77 26.51
CA GLY A 273 8.36 32.65 26.69
C GLY A 273 8.97 31.34 26.17
N ARG A 274 8.28 30.62 25.28
CA ARG A 274 8.80 29.38 24.65
C ARG A 274 9.66 29.67 23.42
N LEU A 275 9.38 30.76 22.71
CA LEU A 275 10.18 31.27 21.59
C LEU A 275 10.65 32.69 21.89
N PRO A 276 11.84 33.08 21.42
CA PRO A 276 12.37 34.42 21.63
C PRO A 276 11.69 35.44 20.71
N ILE A 277 11.52 36.64 21.24
CA ILE A 277 11.25 37.87 20.49
C ILE A 277 12.61 38.53 20.28
N ARG A 278 13.07 38.56 19.02
CA ARG A 278 14.38 39.10 18.68
C ARG A 278 14.44 40.60 18.98
N GLY A 279 15.48 41.02 19.68
CA GLY A 279 15.65 42.38 20.19
C GLY A 279 15.08 42.60 21.60
N GLU A 280 14.25 41.68 22.10
CA GLU A 280 13.51 41.87 23.36
C GLU A 280 13.77 40.76 24.37
N THR A 281 13.48 39.49 24.05
CA THR A 281 13.54 38.37 25.02
C THR A 281 14.59 37.32 24.66
N ASP A 282 15.30 37.50 23.54
CA ASP A 282 16.38 36.62 23.15
C ASP A 282 17.64 36.79 24.02
N LEU A 283 18.48 35.76 24.03
CA LEU A 283 19.70 35.73 24.85
C LEU A 283 20.71 36.82 24.44
N GLU A 284 20.82 37.13 23.15
CA GLU A 284 21.78 38.10 22.62
C GLU A 284 21.49 39.50 23.14
N SER A 285 20.21 39.88 23.11
CA SER A 285 19.74 41.20 23.53
C SER A 285 19.75 41.37 25.05
N GLN A 286 19.27 40.37 25.79
CA GLN A 286 19.13 40.47 27.25
C GLN A 286 20.44 40.19 28.01
N PHE A 287 21.29 39.31 27.48
CA PHE A 287 22.54 38.91 28.13
C PHE A 287 23.72 38.93 27.14
N PRO A 288 24.09 40.09 26.58
CA PRO A 288 25.13 40.19 25.55
C PRO A 288 26.50 39.64 26.00
N LYS A 289 26.84 39.77 27.30
CA LYS A 289 28.07 39.18 27.87
C LYS A 289 28.03 37.65 27.85
N VAL A 290 26.91 37.04 28.25
CA VAL A 290 26.73 35.59 28.20
C VAL A 290 26.71 35.11 26.75
N ALA A 291 26.00 35.81 25.86
CA ALA A 291 25.96 35.50 24.43
C ALA A 291 27.36 35.57 23.78
N SER A 292 28.27 36.43 24.26
CA SER A 292 29.64 36.50 23.76
C SER A 292 30.48 35.23 24.07
N GLU A 293 30.05 34.44 25.05
CA GLU A 293 30.65 33.14 25.37
C GLU A 293 30.01 31.98 24.57
N TRP A 294 29.12 32.26 23.61
CA TRP A 294 28.54 31.22 22.76
C TRP A 294 29.61 30.59 21.89
N HIS A 295 29.63 29.25 21.80
CA HIS A 295 30.63 28.59 20.98
C HIS A 295 30.38 28.88 19.48
N PRO A 296 31.40 29.33 18.71
CA PRO A 296 31.20 29.82 17.34
C PRO A 296 30.77 28.74 16.34
N THR A 297 31.15 27.48 16.55
CA THR A 297 30.93 26.39 15.57
C THR A 297 30.22 25.13 16.08
N LYS A 298 30.05 24.94 17.40
CA LYS A 298 29.54 23.68 17.99
C LYS A 298 28.03 23.65 18.27
N ASN A 299 27.31 24.70 17.91
CA ASN A 299 25.87 24.82 18.15
C ASN A 299 25.05 24.59 16.88
N ASP A 300 25.60 23.88 15.88
CA ASP A 300 24.90 23.48 14.65
C ASP A 300 24.19 24.64 13.93
N GLY A 301 24.81 25.82 13.94
CA GLY A 301 24.27 27.04 13.33
C GLY A 301 23.26 27.82 14.17
N LEU A 302 22.85 27.31 15.34
CA LEU A 302 21.95 28.00 16.27
C LEU A 302 22.65 29.23 16.87
N ARG A 303 21.97 30.38 16.81
CA ARG A 303 22.46 31.66 17.30
C ARG A 303 21.88 32.03 18.67
N PRO A 304 22.58 32.86 19.47
CA PRO A 304 22.04 33.42 20.71
C PRO A 304 20.70 34.15 20.51
N SER A 305 20.51 34.85 19.39
CA SER A 305 19.24 35.53 19.06
C SER A 305 18.07 34.59 18.75
N GLU A 306 18.31 33.29 18.63
CA GLU A 306 17.31 32.26 18.32
C GLU A 306 16.91 31.45 19.57
N VAL A 307 17.39 31.82 20.75
CA VAL A 307 17.00 31.20 22.03
C VAL A 307 16.59 32.26 23.05
N THR A 308 15.59 31.94 23.87
CA THR A 308 15.24 32.75 25.04
C THR A 308 16.30 32.62 26.13
N PHE A 309 16.53 33.67 26.92
CA PHE A 309 17.48 33.60 28.04
C PHE A 309 17.10 32.53 29.09
N GLY A 310 15.81 32.18 29.23
CA GLY A 310 15.33 31.12 30.12
C GLY A 310 15.34 29.70 29.52
N SER A 311 15.98 29.49 28.36
CA SER A 311 15.90 28.21 27.66
C SER A 311 16.62 27.09 28.41
N SER A 312 15.97 25.93 28.56
CA SER A 312 16.59 24.70 29.08
C SER A 312 17.48 24.00 28.05
N ARG A 313 17.57 24.53 26.81
CA ARG A 313 18.39 23.95 25.75
C ARG A 313 19.87 23.98 26.13
N ARG A 314 20.51 22.82 26.06
CA ARG A 314 21.96 22.67 26.28
C ARG A 314 22.71 23.04 25.01
N VAL A 315 23.67 23.93 25.16
CA VAL A 315 24.49 24.47 24.07
C VAL A 315 25.95 24.52 24.53
N TRP A 316 26.85 24.55 23.57
CA TRP A 316 28.28 24.72 23.80
C TRP A 316 28.62 26.20 24.03
N TRP A 317 29.48 26.42 25.00
CA TRP A 317 30.05 27.70 25.39
C TRP A 317 31.57 27.64 25.25
N LEU A 318 32.18 28.80 24.99
CA LEU A 318 33.61 29.00 24.90
C LEU A 318 34.01 30.12 25.87
N GLY A 319 34.80 29.78 26.87
CA GLY A 319 35.23 30.70 27.90
C GLY A 319 36.43 31.51 27.44
N SER A 320 36.65 32.66 28.07
CA SER A 320 37.83 33.50 27.79
C SER A 320 39.17 32.78 28.01
N CYS A 321 39.20 31.72 28.83
CA CYS A 321 40.36 30.87 29.03
C CYS A 321 40.56 29.80 27.94
N GLY A 322 39.71 29.78 26.91
CA GLY A 322 39.71 28.76 25.84
C GLY A 322 39.00 27.45 26.23
N HIS A 323 38.46 27.34 27.43
CA HIS A 323 37.73 26.14 27.84
C HIS A 323 36.35 26.08 27.17
N GLU A 324 36.02 24.93 26.62
CA GLU A 324 34.74 24.65 25.98
C GLU A 324 33.90 23.74 26.88
N TRP A 325 32.64 24.08 27.12
CA TRP A 325 31.75 23.24 27.92
C TRP A 325 30.30 23.33 27.44
N MET A 326 29.49 22.33 27.81
CA MET A 326 28.09 22.25 27.42
C MET A 326 27.17 22.35 28.64
N THR A 327 26.32 23.38 28.67
CA THR A 327 25.28 23.54 29.70
C THR A 327 24.04 24.26 29.15
N ALA A 328 22.94 24.24 29.90
CA ALA A 328 21.70 24.91 29.51
C ALA A 328 21.84 26.44 29.57
N VAL A 329 21.14 27.14 28.67
CA VAL A 329 21.10 28.61 28.66
C VAL A 329 20.63 29.17 30.00
N THR A 330 19.57 28.58 30.59
CA THR A 330 19.03 29.03 31.87
C THR A 330 20.05 28.99 33.02
N TYR A 331 21.03 28.08 32.98
CA TYR A 331 22.08 28.00 34.00
C TYR A 331 23.16 29.08 33.83
N ARG A 332 23.16 29.81 32.71
CA ARG A 332 24.05 30.93 32.45
C ARG A 332 23.42 32.28 32.77
N THR A 333 22.10 32.34 32.84
CA THR A 333 21.30 33.59 32.92
C THR A 333 20.45 33.69 34.19
N GLY A 334 20.14 32.57 34.86
CA GLY A 334 19.33 32.53 36.08
C GLY A 334 20.04 33.06 37.33
N ASN A 335 19.34 33.03 38.47
CA ASN A 335 19.85 33.55 39.75
C ASN A 335 21.10 32.82 40.23
N ASP A 336 21.15 31.49 40.06
CA ASP A 336 22.31 30.64 40.37
C ASP A 336 23.24 30.48 39.16
N ARG A 337 23.46 31.57 38.41
CA ARG A 337 24.24 31.54 37.17
C ARG A 337 25.64 30.97 37.39
N THR A 338 26.01 30.04 36.52
CA THR A 338 27.33 29.42 36.45
C THR A 338 28.13 30.00 35.30
N GLY A 339 29.44 30.21 35.53
CA GLY A 339 30.40 30.61 34.49
C GLY A 339 31.20 29.41 33.98
N CYS A 340 32.24 29.69 33.20
CA CYS A 340 33.22 28.69 32.79
C CYS A 340 33.77 27.93 34.02
N PRO A 341 33.61 26.60 34.11
CA PRO A 341 34.05 25.82 35.28
C PRO A 341 35.53 26.01 35.62
N VAL A 342 36.38 26.15 34.59
CA VAL A 342 37.82 26.36 34.76
C VAL A 342 38.16 27.78 35.24
N CYS A 343 37.41 28.81 34.81
CA CYS A 343 37.64 30.18 35.25
C CYS A 343 37.23 30.36 36.71
N VAL A 344 36.06 29.83 37.10
CA VAL A 344 35.54 29.98 38.47
C VAL A 344 36.48 29.35 39.52
N VAL A 345 37.12 28.22 39.19
CA VAL A 345 38.10 27.55 40.08
C VAL A 345 39.44 28.30 40.16
N ARG A 346 39.80 29.10 39.15
CA ARG A 346 41.04 29.90 39.17
C ARG A 346 40.94 31.12 40.09
N TRP A 347 39.77 31.71 40.28
CA TRP A 347 39.57 32.84 41.20
C TRP A 347 39.68 32.42 42.67
N SER A 348 39.21 31.22 43.05
CA SER A 348 39.27 30.74 44.44
C SER A 348 40.66 30.26 44.88
N ARG A 349 41.62 30.12 43.96
CA ARG A 349 43.02 29.75 44.25
C ARG A 349 44.00 30.92 44.20
N ALA A 350 43.56 32.11 43.81
CA ALA A 350 44.40 33.31 43.74
C ALA A 350 44.36 34.16 45.03
N GLU A 351 43.53 33.79 46.02
CA GLU A 351 43.42 34.46 47.33
C GLU A 351 43.89 33.56 48.50
N LYS A 352 44.88 32.69 48.27
CA LYS A 352 45.69 32.05 49.32
C LYS A 352 47.15 32.26 49.00
#